data_AF-A0A1M5S069-F1
#
_entry.id   AF-A0A1M5S069-F1
#
_cell.length_a   1.000
_cell.length_b   1.000
_cell.length_c   1.000
_cell.angle_alpha   90.00
_cell.angle_beta   90.00
_cell.angle_gamma   90.00
#
_symmetry.space_group_name_H-M   'P 1'
#
loop_
_entity.id
_entity.type
_entity.pdbx_description
1 polymer ?
#
loop_
_entity_poly.entity_id
_entity_poly.type
_entity_poly.pdbx_seq_one_letter_code
_entity_poly.pdbx_strand_id
1 'polypeptide(L)' 'MVGDVYDYNSLYIKIMSGELRKIIFFTSSDEYQDALKMGMRIGKSVIFDNDTDEIIKFF' A
#
# COMPACT_ATOMS: atom_id res chain seq x y z
N MET A 1 -7.57 -0.08 -7.97
CA MET A 1 -7.89 1.25 -7.38
C MET A 1 -6.62 2.09 -7.25
N VAL A 2 -6.77 3.40 -7.08
CA VAL A 2 -5.66 4.32 -6.82
C VAL A 2 -5.92 5.07 -5.52
N GLY A 3 -4.91 5.23 -4.67
CA GLY A 3 -5.02 6.04 -3.46
C GLY A 3 -3.65 6.48 -2.96
N ASP A 4 -3.63 7.24 -1.87
CA ASP A 4 -2.41 7.76 -1.26
C ASP A 4 -2.11 7.06 0.05
N VAL A 5 -0.84 6.73 0.26
CA VAL A 5 -0.35 6.12 1.50
C VAL A 5 -0.36 7.15 2.61
N TYR A 6 -1.10 6.90 3.68
CA TYR A 6 -1.14 7.82 4.83
C TYR A 6 -0.47 7.25 6.08
N ASP A 7 -0.26 5.94 6.17
CA ASP A 7 0.43 5.27 7.27
C ASP A 7 0.92 3.88 6.80
N TYR A 8 2.01 3.38 7.38
CA TYR A 8 2.47 2.00 7.15
C TYR A 8 3.43 1.55 8.25
N ASN A 9 3.56 0.23 8.41
CA ASN A 9 4.65 -0.41 9.15
C ASN A 9 4.97 -1.76 8.52
N SER A 10 5.78 -2.60 9.17
CA SER A 10 6.17 -3.90 8.64
C SER A 10 5.03 -4.93 8.50
N LEU A 11 3.83 -4.62 9.01
CA LEU A 11 2.66 -5.49 9.00
C LEU A 11 1.56 -5.00 8.04
N TYR A 12 1.53 -3.70 7.74
CA TYR A 12 0.46 -3.14 6.91
C TYR A 12 0.88 -1.88 6.15
N ILE A 13 0.09 -1.55 5.13
CA ILE A 13 0.00 -0.24 4.52
C ILE A 13 -1.44 0.27 4.61
N LYS A 14 -1.62 1.55 4.95
CA LYS A 14 -2.93 2.21 4.95
C LYS A 14 -3.00 3.23 3.82
N ILE A 15 -4.07 3.12 3.05
CA ILE A 15 -4.28 3.87 1.81
C ILE A 15 -5.60 4.63 1.92
N MET A 16 -5.60 5.89 1.47
CA MET A 16 -6.78 6.73 1.37
C MET A 16 -7.10 6.98 -0.11
N SER A 17 -8.33 6.72 -0.53
CA SER A 17 -8.81 6.95 -1.90
C SER A 17 -10.12 7.73 -1.82
N GLY A 18 -10.04 9.06 -1.93
CA GLY A 18 -11.17 9.94 -1.59
C GLY A 18 -11.58 9.76 -0.13
N GLU A 19 -12.84 9.40 0.12
CA GLU A 19 -13.35 9.11 1.47
C GLU A 19 -13.08 7.68 1.95
N LEU A 20 -12.64 6.80 1.06
CA LEU A 20 -12.39 5.39 1.37
C LEU A 20 -11.04 5.21 2.07
N ARG A 21 -11.05 4.43 3.15
CA ARG A 21 -9.85 3.98 3.86
C ARG A 21 -9.68 2.50 3.66
N LYS A 22 -8.53 2.09 3.15
CA LYS A 22 -8.14 0.70 2.96
C LYS A 22 -6.91 0.39 3.80
N ILE A 23 -6.87 -0.81 4.37
CA ILE A 23 -5.68 -1.36 5.03
C ILE A 23 -5.36 -2.65 4.28
N ILE A 24 -4.13 -2.77 3.79
CA ILE A 24 -3.58 -3.98 3.18
C ILE A 24 -2.54 -4.52 4.15
N PHE A 25 -2.65 -5.81 4.49
CA PHE A 25 -1.73 -6.47 5.40
C PHE A 25 -0.64 -7.20 4.60
N PHE A 26 0.60 -7.08 5.06
CA PHE A 26 1.70 -7.87 4.51
C PHE A 26 1.67 -9.27 5.11
N THR A 27 1.77 -10.30 4.27
CA THR A 27 1.80 -11.70 4.71
C THR A 27 3.20 -12.13 5.17
N SER A 28 4.23 -11.39 4.75
CA SER A 28 5.63 -11.68 5.06
C SER A 28 6.48 -10.41 5.15
N SER A 29 7.64 -10.55 5.79
CA SER A 29 8.66 -9.49 5.80
C SER A 29 9.14 -9.15 4.39
N ASP A 30 9.13 -10.12 3.46
CA ASP A 30 9.59 -9.93 2.09
C ASP A 30 8.65 -9.01 1.31
N GLU A 31 7.33 -9.18 1.44
CA GLU A 31 6.34 -8.28 0.84
C GLU A 31 6.52 -6.83 1.31
N TYR A 32 6.78 -6.63 2.60
CA TYR A 32 7.07 -5.30 3.14
C TYR A 32 8.34 -4.71 2.52
N GLN A 33 9.42 -5.50 2.42
CA GLN A 33 10.67 -5.05 1.80
C GLN A 33 10.51 -4.76 0.31
N ASP A 34 9.72 -5.54 -0.41
CA ASP A 34 9.46 -5.33 -1.83
C ASP A 34 8.61 -4.08 -2.06
N ALA A 35 7.59 -3.83 -1.23
CA ALA A 35 6.84 -2.59 -1.26
C ALA A 35 7.74 -1.36 -1.02
N LEU A 36 8.70 -1.43 -0.09
CA LEU A 36 9.70 -0.37 0.12
C LEU A 36 10.58 -0.16 -1.12
N LYS A 37 11.09 -1.23 -1.74
CA LYS A 37 11.88 -1.16 -2.98
C LYS A 37 11.08 -0.58 -4.14
N MET A 38 9.78 -0.86 -4.20
CA MET A 38 8.86 -0.29 -5.20
C MET A 38 8.55 1.19 -4.95
N GLY A 39 8.96 1.76 -3.81
CA GLY A 39 8.83 3.19 -3.50
C GLY A 39 7.73 3.53 -2.50
N MET A 40 7.24 2.56 -1.72
CA MET A 40 6.30 2.81 -0.62
C MET A 40 6.85 3.86 0.36
N ARG A 41 6.09 4.94 0.53
CA ARG A 41 6.34 5.98 1.54
C ARG A 41 5.06 6.77 1.79
N ILE A 42 4.96 7.45 2.93
CA ILE A 42 3.83 8.33 3.24
C ILE A 42 3.73 9.43 2.16
N GLY A 43 2.51 9.74 1.73
CA GLY A 43 2.21 10.72 0.68
C GLY A 43 2.45 10.24 -0.75
N LYS A 44 2.82 8.97 -0.94
CA LYS A 44 2.97 8.37 -2.27
C LYS A 44 1.63 7.85 -2.77
N SER A 45 1.35 8.04 -4.05
CA SER A 45 0.21 7.38 -4.67
C SER A 45 0.55 5.93 -5.02
N VAL A 46 -0.42 5.04 -4.87
CA VAL A 46 -0.29 3.59 -5.09
C VAL A 46 -1.46 3.07 -5.92
N ILE A 47 -1.16 2.18 -6.86
CA ILE A 47 -2.17 1.32 -7.51
C ILE A 47 -2.17 -0.02 -6.81
N PHE A 48 -3.34 -0.47 -6.41
CA PHE A 48 -3.56 -1.78 -5.81
C PHE A 48 -4.87 -2.39 -6.33
N ASP A 49 -4.97 -3.71 -6.31
CA ASP A 49 -6.22 -4.43 -6.56
C ASP A 49 -7.05 -4.45 -5.27
N ASN A 50 -8.33 -4.07 -5.35
CA ASN A 50 -9.15 -3.91 -4.15
C ASN A 50 -9.76 -5.22 -3.63
N ASP A 51 -9.86 -6.23 -4.50
CA ASP A 51 -10.49 -7.51 -4.20
C ASP A 51 -9.46 -8.51 -3.68
N THR A 52 -8.21 -8.40 -4.15
CA THR A 52 -7.10 -9.29 -3.79
C THR A 52 -6.06 -8.64 -2.87
N ASP A 53 -6.15 -7.34 -2.63
CA ASP A 53 -5.18 -6.54 -1.85
C ASP A 53 -3.75 -6.53 -2.42
N GLU A 54 -3.58 -6.89 -3.70
CA GLU A 54 -2.28 -6.89 -4.36
C GLU A 54 -1.80 -5.47 -4.69
N ILE A 55 -0.58 -5.12 -4.30
CA ILE A 55 0.05 -3.84 -4.64
C ILE A 55 0.72 -3.95 -6.01
N ILE A 56 0.30 -3.10 -6.96
CA ILE A 56 0.78 -3.14 -8.35
C ILE A 56 1.98 -2.21 -8.54
N LYS A 57 1.90 -0.95 -8.08
CA LYS A 57 3.01 0.03 -8.18
C LYS A 57 2.79 1.29 -7.34
N PHE A 58 3.88 2.01 -7.07
CA PHE A 58 3.90 3.34 -6.45
C PHE A 58 4.37 4.42 -7.45
N PHE A 59 3.91 5.67 -7.29
CA PHE A 59 4.16 6.80 -8.21
C PHE A 59 4.80 8.02 -7.61
#